data_AF-A0A2K9DB47-F1
#
_entry.id   AF-A0A2K9DB47-F1
#
_cell.length_a   1.000
_cell.length_b   1.000
_cell.length_c   1.000
_cell.angle_alpha   90.00
_cell.angle_beta   90.00
_cell.angle_gamma   90.00
#
_symmetry.space_group_name_H-M   'P 1'
#
loop_
_entity.id
_entity.type
_entity.pdbx_description
1 polymer ?
#
loop_
_entity_poly.entity_id
_entity_poly.type
_entity_poly.pdbx_seq_one_letter_code
_entity_poly.pdbx_strand_id
1 'polypeptide(L)'
;MIGGVLSLAALAMVTWMVFWMQRTARTIKSTLEGDVDRALARGGMWALVALGFLSVAREGIETTLLLWSMVQSFGNAPAALVGAVLGIVTAVIAGWLLARGLVHLNLRLFFAWTGAILVIAAAGVLAYAFKDLQEAGVVAGPFTAGAPIDAVTGAVAIGWAGFPLGWAFDLSAVIAPGGTLATVLQATFGFMPRMSWLQVIAWAGYIVVVGSFFIRGLRRRPSTHTTSPAPAVSPQPHLAGES
;
A
#
# COMPACT_ATOMS: atom_id res chain seq x y z
N MET A 1 22.32 -3.95 -9.69
CA MET A 1 21.95 -2.58 -10.14
C MET A 1 20.54 -2.54 -10.71
N ILE A 2 20.20 -3.35 -11.71
CA ILE A 2 18.85 -3.35 -12.34
C ILE A 2 17.74 -3.65 -11.33
N GLY A 3 17.91 -4.65 -10.45
CA GLY A 3 16.95 -4.98 -9.39
C GLY A 3 16.63 -3.79 -8.48
N GLY A 4 17.67 -3.13 -7.94
CA GLY A 4 17.50 -1.93 -7.11
C GLY A 4 16.77 -0.78 -7.81
N VAL A 5 17.06 -0.51 -9.09
CA VAL A 5 16.36 0.55 -9.85
C VAL A 5 14.89 0.19 -10.09
N LEU A 6 14.60 -1.07 -10.44
CA LEU A 6 13.23 -1.55 -10.61
C LEU A 6 12.44 -1.48 -9.30
N SER A 7 13.06 -1.83 -8.18
CA SER A 7 12.44 -1.72 -6.85
C SER A 7 12.17 -0.26 -6.47
N LEU A 8 13.06 0.68 -6.81
CA LEU A 8 12.81 2.11 -6.60
C LEU A 8 11.68 2.64 -7.49
N ALA A 9 11.59 2.19 -8.74
CA ALA A 9 10.49 2.54 -9.63
C ALA A 9 9.14 2.01 -9.11
N ALA A 10 9.12 0.74 -8.67
CA ALA A 10 7.97 0.13 -8.03
C ALA A 10 7.55 0.89 -6.75
N LEU A 11 8.52 1.25 -5.91
CA LEU A 11 8.28 2.06 -4.71
C LEU A 11 7.62 3.40 -5.05
N ALA A 12 8.14 4.13 -6.05
CA ALA A 12 7.59 5.40 -6.47
C ALA A 12 6.13 5.26 -6.93
N MET A 13 5.85 4.23 -7.75
CA MET A 13 4.50 3.92 -8.22
C MET A 13 3.54 3.58 -7.06
N VAL A 14 3.95 2.72 -6.13
CA VAL A 14 3.12 2.33 -4.98
C VAL A 14 2.86 3.53 -4.08
N THR A 15 3.89 4.32 -3.76
CA THR A 15 3.76 5.53 -2.95
C THR A 15 2.79 6.53 -3.59
N TRP A 16 2.93 6.74 -4.90
CA TRP A 16 2.02 7.58 -5.66
C TRP A 16 0.57 7.08 -5.56
N MET A 17 0.35 5.78 -5.75
CA MET A 17 -0.97 5.17 -5.69
C MET A 17 -1.62 5.31 -4.31
N VAL A 18 -0.84 5.19 -3.22
CA VAL A 18 -1.33 5.41 -1.85
C VAL A 18 -1.90 6.82 -1.68
N PHE A 19 -1.15 7.85 -2.09
CA PHE A 19 -1.63 9.24 -1.99
C PHE A 19 -2.76 9.56 -2.97
N TRP A 20 -2.71 8.98 -4.17
CA TRP A 20 -3.78 9.12 -5.17
C TRP A 20 -5.10 8.56 -4.65
N MET A 21 -5.10 7.32 -4.12
CA MET A 21 -6.28 6.68 -3.56
C MET A 21 -6.84 7.46 -2.36
N GLN A 22 -5.97 8.01 -1.51
CA GLN A 22 -6.39 8.84 -0.38
C GLN A 22 -7.19 10.09 -0.80
N ARG A 23 -6.88 10.66 -1.97
CA ARG A 23 -7.63 11.79 -2.54
C ARG A 23 -8.92 11.33 -3.21
N THR A 24 -8.85 10.27 -4.02
CA THR A 24 -9.98 9.71 -4.78
C THR A 24 -11.07 9.13 -3.87
N ALA A 25 -10.70 8.50 -2.75
CA ALA A 25 -11.64 7.87 -1.81
C ALA A 25 -12.73 8.82 -1.27
N ARG A 26 -12.50 10.14 -1.31
CA ARG A 26 -13.47 11.15 -0.86
C ARG A 26 -14.62 11.36 -1.85
N THR A 27 -14.38 11.11 -3.14
CA THR A 27 -15.32 11.39 -4.22
C THR A 27 -15.96 10.12 -4.78
N ILE A 28 -15.40 8.93 -4.53
CA ILE A 28 -15.90 7.64 -5.06
C ILE A 28 -17.41 7.48 -4.85
N LYS A 29 -17.94 7.77 -3.66
CA LYS A 29 -19.37 7.62 -3.39
C LYS A 29 -20.23 8.53 -4.28
N SER A 30 -19.93 9.83 -4.29
CA SER A 30 -20.71 10.80 -5.08
C SER A 30 -20.55 10.60 -6.58
N THR A 31 -19.37 10.16 -7.04
CA THR A 31 -19.15 9.86 -8.46
C THR A 31 -19.90 8.61 -8.88
N LEU A 32 -19.87 7.53 -8.08
CA LEU A 32 -20.63 6.32 -8.40
C LEU A 32 -22.14 6.56 -8.37
N GLU A 33 -22.66 7.26 -7.36
CA GLU A 33 -24.09 7.65 -7.30
C GLU A 33 -24.46 8.51 -8.53
N GLY A 34 -23.68 9.54 -8.84
CA GLY A 34 -23.94 10.42 -9.97
C GLY A 34 -23.74 9.80 -11.36
N ASP A 35 -22.88 8.79 -11.49
CA ASP A 35 -22.66 8.06 -12.74
C ASP A 35 -23.77 7.03 -12.97
N VAL A 36 -24.26 6.38 -11.90
CA VAL A 36 -25.44 5.50 -11.95
C VAL A 36 -26.70 6.30 -12.31
N ASP A 37 -26.94 7.45 -11.66
CA ASP A 37 -28.10 8.31 -11.95
C ASP A 37 -28.10 8.80 -13.41
N ARG A 38 -26.92 9.21 -13.92
CA ARG A 38 -26.78 9.64 -15.33
C ARG A 38 -26.98 8.50 -16.32
N ALA A 39 -26.52 7.30 -16.01
CA ALA A 39 -26.67 6.15 -16.89
C ALA A 39 -28.12 5.63 -16.90
N LEU A 40 -28.81 5.67 -15.75
CA LEU A 40 -30.23 5.37 -15.66
C LEU A 40 -31.08 6.39 -16.44
N ALA A 41 -30.75 7.69 -16.35
CA ALA A 41 -31.46 8.75 -17.06
C ALA A 41 -31.35 8.67 -18.60
N ARG A 42 -30.30 8.04 -19.14
CA ARG A 42 -30.07 7.90 -20.58
C ARG A 42 -30.48 6.53 -21.15
N GLY A 43 -31.12 5.67 -20.35
CA GLY A 43 -31.46 4.29 -20.76
C GLY A 43 -30.23 3.38 -20.97
N GLY A 44 -29.08 3.76 -20.42
CA GLY A 44 -27.77 3.17 -20.67
C GLY A 44 -27.44 1.93 -19.82
N MET A 45 -28.41 1.08 -19.51
CA MET A 45 -28.19 -0.13 -18.69
C MET A 45 -27.09 -1.01 -19.29
N TRP A 46 -27.03 -1.13 -20.62
CA TRP A 46 -25.96 -1.84 -21.33
C TRP A 46 -24.58 -1.18 -21.21
N ALA A 47 -24.51 0.15 -21.10
CA ALA A 47 -23.26 0.87 -20.90
C ALA A 47 -22.70 0.62 -19.49
N LEU A 48 -23.56 0.55 -18.46
CA LEU A 48 -23.15 0.17 -17.11
C LEU A 48 -22.66 -1.27 -17.03
N VAL A 49 -23.38 -2.20 -17.68
CA VAL A 49 -22.98 -3.61 -17.74
C VAL A 49 -21.64 -3.76 -18.47
N ALA A 50 -21.47 -3.10 -19.62
CA ALA A 50 -20.22 -3.14 -20.38
C ALA A 50 -19.05 -2.52 -19.60
N LEU A 51 -19.28 -1.39 -18.91
CA LEU A 51 -18.26 -0.74 -18.08
C LEU A 51 -17.83 -1.62 -16.91
N GLY A 52 -18.80 -2.22 -16.21
CA GLY A 52 -18.53 -3.16 -15.12
C GLY A 52 -17.78 -4.40 -15.61
N PHE A 53 -18.25 -5.01 -16.70
CA PHE A 53 -17.60 -6.17 -17.30
C PHE A 53 -16.17 -5.86 -17.74
N LEU A 54 -15.93 -4.76 -18.45
CA LEU A 54 -14.61 -4.37 -18.94
C LEU A 54 -13.66 -4.02 -17.78
N SER A 55 -14.17 -3.34 -16.75
CA SER A 55 -13.38 -3.02 -15.55
C SER A 55 -12.94 -4.30 -14.82
N VAL A 56 -13.84 -5.28 -14.64
CA VAL A 56 -13.51 -6.56 -14.00
C VAL A 56 -12.56 -7.38 -14.87
N ALA A 57 -12.79 -7.42 -16.19
CA ALA A 57 -11.96 -8.17 -17.12
C ALA A 57 -10.51 -7.66 -17.11
N ARG A 58 -10.29 -6.34 -17.08
CA ARG A 58 -8.95 -5.76 -17.03
C ARG A 58 -8.18 -6.21 -15.78
N GLU A 59 -8.76 -6.00 -14.61
CA GLU A 59 -8.13 -6.35 -13.33
C GLU A 59 -7.92 -7.87 -13.21
N GLY A 60 -8.85 -8.66 -13.75
CA GLY A 60 -8.75 -10.13 -13.80
C GLY A 60 -7.65 -10.63 -14.72
N ILE A 61 -7.45 -10.01 -15.89
CA ILE A 61 -6.37 -10.34 -16.82
C ILE A 61 -5.01 -10.02 -16.18
N GLU A 62 -4.85 -8.83 -15.58
CA GLU A 62 -3.63 -8.44 -14.89
C GLU A 62 -3.29 -9.44 -13.76
N THR A 63 -4.28 -9.81 -12.94
CA THR A 63 -4.10 -10.77 -11.84
C THR A 63 -3.69 -12.16 -12.35
N THR A 64 -4.35 -12.65 -13.40
CA THR A 64 -4.08 -13.98 -13.96
C THR A 64 -2.69 -14.05 -14.60
N LEU A 65 -2.30 -13.00 -15.34
CA LEU A 65 -0.98 -12.92 -15.97
C LEU A 65 0.14 -12.83 -14.92
N LEU A 66 -0.07 -12.05 -13.85
CA LEU A 66 0.89 -11.97 -12.74
C LEU A 66 1.04 -13.30 -12.00
N LEU A 67 -0.07 -13.98 -11.70
CA LEU A 67 -0.04 -15.30 -11.08
C LEU A 67 0.64 -16.33 -11.97
N TRP A 68 0.36 -16.33 -13.28
CA TRP A 68 1.02 -17.23 -14.22
C TRP A 68 2.53 -17.01 -14.29
N SER A 69 2.96 -15.75 -14.42
CA SER A 69 4.38 -15.39 -14.42
C SER A 69 5.08 -15.82 -13.14
N MET A 70 4.40 -15.65 -11.99
CA MET A 70 4.92 -16.03 -10.69
C MET A 70 5.02 -17.56 -10.55
N VAL A 71 4.00 -18.32 -10.92
CA VAL A 71 4.03 -19.80 -10.87
C VAL A 71 5.13 -20.37 -11.76
N GLN A 72 5.32 -19.83 -12.97
CA GLN A 72 6.39 -20.25 -13.87
C GLN A 72 7.79 -19.98 -13.30
N SER A 73 7.93 -18.97 -12.44
CA SER A 73 9.20 -18.67 -11.78
C SER A 73 9.56 -19.63 -10.64
N PHE A 74 8.60 -20.39 -10.11
CA PHE A 74 8.77 -21.26 -8.93
C PHE A 74 9.13 -22.73 -9.24
N GLY A 75 9.12 -23.16 -10.50
CA GLY A 75 9.48 -24.54 -10.89
C GLY A 75 8.58 -25.63 -10.28
N ASN A 76 9.13 -26.83 -10.00
CA ASN A 76 8.40 -27.96 -9.40
C ASN A 76 8.24 -27.81 -7.87
N ALA A 77 7.46 -26.83 -7.42
CA ALA A 77 7.17 -26.61 -5.99
C ALA A 77 5.68 -26.83 -5.65
N PRO A 78 5.23 -28.07 -5.40
CA PRO A 78 3.82 -28.37 -5.08
C PRO A 78 3.27 -27.57 -3.90
N ALA A 79 4.11 -27.25 -2.92
CA ALA A 79 3.74 -26.46 -1.75
C ALA A 79 3.33 -25.01 -2.11
N ALA A 80 3.93 -24.43 -3.15
CA ALA A 80 3.60 -23.08 -3.60
C ALA A 80 2.18 -23.02 -4.20
N LEU A 81 1.78 -24.09 -4.90
CA LEU A 81 0.42 -24.21 -5.46
C LEU A 81 -0.63 -24.28 -4.35
N VAL A 82 -0.38 -25.07 -3.30
CA VAL A 82 -1.27 -25.16 -2.13
C VAL A 82 -1.39 -23.78 -1.46
N GLY A 83 -0.27 -23.07 -1.27
CA GLY A 83 -0.28 -21.71 -0.73
C GLY A 83 -1.09 -20.73 -1.58
N ALA A 84 -0.93 -20.78 -2.90
CA ALA A 84 -1.69 -19.93 -3.84
C ALA A 84 -3.20 -20.21 -3.78
N VAL A 85 -3.60 -21.49 -3.77
CA VAL A 85 -5.01 -21.89 -3.66
C VAL A 85 -5.59 -21.44 -2.32
N LEU A 86 -4.88 -21.64 -1.21
CA LEU A 86 -5.32 -21.17 0.11
C LEU A 86 -5.46 -19.64 0.15
N GLY A 87 -4.53 -18.91 -0.47
CA GLY A 87 -4.61 -17.46 -0.61
C GLY A 87 -5.85 -17.02 -1.38
N ILE A 88 -6.14 -17.67 -2.51
CA ILE A 88 -7.34 -17.39 -3.32
C ILE A 88 -8.61 -17.70 -2.54
N VAL A 89 -8.70 -18.86 -1.89
CA VAL A 89 -9.87 -19.22 -1.07
C VAL A 89 -10.08 -18.19 0.04
N THR A 90 -9.01 -17.76 0.70
CA THR A 90 -9.07 -16.72 1.74
C THR A 90 -9.56 -15.39 1.17
N ALA A 91 -9.07 -14.97 -0.01
CA ALA A 91 -9.51 -13.76 -0.69
C ALA A 91 -10.99 -13.82 -1.10
N VAL A 92 -11.47 -14.98 -1.59
CA VAL A 92 -12.88 -15.20 -1.93
C VAL A 92 -13.77 -15.11 -0.69
N ILE A 93 -13.37 -15.74 0.42
CA ILE A 93 -14.09 -15.67 1.70
C ILE A 93 -14.14 -14.22 2.19
N ALA A 94 -13.01 -13.51 2.18
CA ALA A 94 -12.95 -12.11 2.58
C ALA A 94 -13.85 -11.23 1.69
N GLY A 95 -13.79 -11.40 0.37
CA GLY A 95 -14.63 -10.68 -0.59
C GLY A 95 -16.12 -10.96 -0.38
N TRP A 96 -16.49 -12.21 -0.14
CA TRP A 96 -17.86 -12.60 0.15
C TRP A 96 -18.37 -12.03 1.47
N LEU A 97 -17.55 -12.02 2.54
CA LEU A 97 -17.89 -11.40 3.82
C LEU A 97 -18.12 -9.88 3.69
N LEU A 98 -17.28 -9.22 2.90
CA LEU A 98 -17.45 -7.80 2.56
C LEU A 98 -18.75 -7.56 1.78
N ALA A 99 -19.05 -8.41 0.78
CA ALA A 99 -20.25 -8.29 -0.05
C ALA A 99 -21.56 -8.59 0.71
N ARG A 100 -21.53 -9.51 1.68
CA ARG A 100 -22.72 -9.91 2.44
C ARG A 100 -23.13 -8.91 3.53
N GLY A 101 -22.40 -7.81 3.70
CA GLY A 101 -22.79 -6.73 4.61
C GLY A 101 -22.60 -7.05 6.10
N LEU A 102 -21.74 -8.02 6.46
CA LEU A 102 -21.46 -8.34 7.87
C LEU A 102 -20.69 -7.23 8.62
N VAL A 103 -20.26 -6.17 7.93
CA VAL A 103 -19.59 -5.03 8.54
C VAL A 103 -20.08 -3.74 7.88
N HIS A 104 -20.76 -2.90 8.64
CA HIS A 104 -20.95 -1.49 8.28
C HIS A 104 -19.59 -0.80 8.29
N LEU A 105 -18.80 -1.03 7.23
CA LEU A 105 -17.45 -0.51 7.15
C LEU A 105 -17.52 0.98 6.92
N ASN A 106 -16.95 1.73 7.84
CA ASN A 106 -16.60 3.10 7.57
C ASN A 106 -15.55 3.08 6.45
N LEU A 107 -15.93 3.45 5.23
CA LEU A 107 -15.03 3.48 4.06
C LEU A 107 -13.74 4.24 4.38
N ARG A 108 -13.83 5.32 5.17
CA ARG A 108 -12.64 6.07 5.59
C ARG A 108 -11.70 5.25 6.45
N LEU A 109 -12.23 4.43 7.36
CA LEU A 109 -11.44 3.54 8.20
C LEU A 109 -10.85 2.39 7.38
N PHE A 110 -11.64 1.80 6.48
CA PHE A 110 -11.16 0.75 5.57
C PHE A 110 -9.98 1.24 4.71
N PHE A 111 -10.13 2.38 4.02
CA PHE A 111 -9.07 2.96 3.20
C PHE A 111 -7.87 3.44 4.04
N ALA A 112 -8.10 3.88 5.28
CA ALA A 112 -7.00 4.23 6.19
C ALA A 112 -6.15 3.00 6.55
N TRP A 113 -6.80 1.86 6.86
CA TRP A 113 -6.10 0.62 7.19
C TRP A 113 -5.38 0.02 5.98
N THR A 114 -6.06 -0.10 4.84
CA THR A 114 -5.44 -0.65 3.63
C THR A 114 -4.29 0.24 3.15
N GLY A 115 -4.46 1.57 3.18
CA GLY A 115 -3.39 2.51 2.88
C GLY A 115 -2.21 2.43 3.85
N ALA A 116 -2.46 2.28 5.16
CA ALA A 116 -1.39 2.13 6.15
C ALA A 116 -0.59 0.84 5.94
N ILE A 117 -1.25 -0.28 5.63
CA ILE A 117 -0.58 -1.53 5.27
C ILE A 117 0.28 -1.35 4.02
N LEU A 118 -0.24 -0.65 3.00
CA LEU A 118 0.52 -0.34 1.78
C LEU A 118 1.77 0.52 2.05
N VAL A 119 1.71 1.47 3.00
CA VAL A 119 2.89 2.26 3.40
C VAL A 119 3.96 1.35 4.01
N ILE A 120 3.58 0.39 4.85
CA ILE A 120 4.54 -0.55 5.46
C ILE A 120 5.13 -1.48 4.39
N ALA A 121 4.29 -2.02 3.49
CA ALA A 121 4.75 -2.85 2.38
C ALA A 121 5.72 -2.08 1.46
N ALA A 122 5.42 -0.82 1.16
CA ALA A 122 6.29 0.06 0.38
C ALA A 122 7.63 0.31 1.09
N ALA A 123 7.63 0.52 2.41
CA ALA A 123 8.87 0.60 3.19
C ALA A 123 9.71 -0.68 3.04
N GLY A 124 9.05 -1.83 3.02
CA GLY A 124 9.65 -3.12 2.75
C GLY A 124 10.33 -3.21 1.38
N VAL A 125 9.64 -2.76 0.34
CA VAL A 125 10.20 -2.66 -1.02
C VAL A 125 11.42 -1.73 -1.07
N LEU A 126 11.41 -0.63 -0.31
CA LEU A 126 12.57 0.27 -0.19
C LEU A 126 13.77 -0.44 0.47
N ALA A 127 13.54 -1.18 1.56
CA ALA A 127 14.62 -1.96 2.20
C ALA A 127 15.23 -2.98 1.22
N TYR A 128 14.40 -3.63 0.40
CA TYR A 128 14.84 -4.53 -0.66
C TYR A 128 15.64 -3.81 -1.75
N ALA A 129 15.21 -2.62 -2.18
CA ALA A 129 15.96 -1.80 -3.13
C ALA A 129 17.38 -1.47 -2.61
N PHE A 130 17.50 -1.12 -1.32
CA PHE A 130 18.79 -0.88 -0.68
C PHE A 130 19.64 -2.14 -0.63
N LYS A 131 19.07 -3.32 -0.32
CA LYS A 131 19.78 -4.60 -0.38
C LYS A 131 20.37 -4.84 -1.78
N ASP A 132 19.55 -4.73 -2.82
CA ASP A 132 19.99 -4.97 -4.21
C ASP A 132 21.05 -3.94 -4.67
N LEU A 133 20.99 -2.70 -4.18
CA LEU A 133 22.00 -1.68 -4.44
C LEU A 133 23.31 -1.93 -3.69
N GLN A 134 23.24 -2.47 -2.47
CA GLN A 134 24.40 -2.88 -1.67
C GLN A 134 25.09 -4.10 -2.27
N GLU A 135 24.33 -5.12 -2.68
CA GLU A 135 24.85 -6.30 -3.37
C GLU A 135 25.51 -5.95 -4.71
N ALA A 136 25.05 -4.88 -5.35
CA ALA A 136 25.62 -4.37 -6.58
C ALA A 136 26.81 -3.41 -6.38
N GLY A 137 27.22 -3.14 -5.13
CA GLY A 137 28.31 -2.23 -4.81
C GLY A 137 28.05 -0.74 -5.08
N VAL A 138 26.80 -0.36 -5.40
CA VAL A 138 26.42 1.04 -5.67
C VAL A 138 26.28 1.84 -4.39
N VAL A 139 25.74 1.18 -3.35
CA VAL A 139 25.56 1.76 -2.02
C VAL A 139 26.46 1.01 -1.06
N ALA A 140 27.18 1.74 -0.20
CA ALA A 140 28.00 1.13 0.83
C ALA A 140 27.16 0.22 1.74
N GLY A 141 27.73 -0.88 2.19
CA GLY A 141 27.01 -1.88 2.96
C GLY A 141 27.85 -3.12 3.27
N PRO A 142 27.21 -4.18 3.78
CA PRO A 142 27.90 -5.40 4.24
C PRO A 142 28.69 -6.11 3.13
N PHE A 143 28.35 -5.87 1.88
CA PHE A 143 28.96 -6.47 0.70
C PHE A 143 30.08 -5.62 0.09
N THR A 144 30.36 -4.45 0.67
CA THR A 144 31.34 -3.49 0.13
C THR A 144 32.61 -3.47 0.97
N ALA A 145 33.72 -3.01 0.39
CA ALA A 145 35.02 -2.97 1.08
C ALA A 145 35.04 -2.12 2.36
N GLY A 146 34.09 -1.20 2.54
CA GLY A 146 33.95 -0.38 3.76
C GLY A 146 33.14 -1.04 4.88
N ALA A 147 32.73 -2.31 4.74
CA ALA A 147 31.98 -3.01 5.78
C ALA A 147 32.84 -3.18 7.04
N PRO A 148 32.33 -2.89 8.26
CA PRO A 148 33.03 -3.18 9.49
C PRO A 148 33.22 -4.70 9.61
N ILE A 149 34.47 -5.14 9.78
CA ILE A 149 34.82 -6.56 9.91
C ILE A 149 35.19 -6.83 11.36
N ASP A 150 34.66 -7.92 11.89
CA ASP A 150 35.04 -8.45 13.19
C ASP A 150 36.46 -9.05 13.11
N ALA A 151 37.37 -8.55 13.93
CA ALA A 151 38.79 -8.93 13.88
C ALA A 151 39.06 -10.39 14.29
N VAL A 152 38.13 -11.04 14.99
CA VAL A 152 38.28 -12.41 15.48
C VAL A 152 37.75 -13.41 14.44
N THR A 153 36.58 -13.12 13.87
CA THR A 153 35.88 -14.04 12.96
C THR A 153 36.15 -13.75 11.47
N GLY A 154 36.60 -12.55 11.14
CA GLY A 154 36.72 -12.08 9.76
C GLY A 154 35.39 -11.85 9.06
N ALA A 155 34.26 -11.97 9.77
CA ALA A 155 32.93 -11.73 9.24
C ALA A 155 32.51 -10.26 9.39
N VAL A 156 31.50 -9.83 8.63
CA VAL A 156 30.92 -8.49 8.79
C VAL A 156 30.28 -8.38 10.17
N ALA A 157 30.62 -7.31 10.90
CA ALA A 157 30.12 -7.08 12.24
C ALA A 157 28.59 -6.90 12.26
N ILE A 158 27.98 -7.36 13.36
CA ILE A 158 26.53 -7.38 13.59
C ILE A 158 26.21 -6.48 14.79
N GLY A 159 25.04 -5.85 14.77
CA GLY A 159 24.58 -4.98 15.84
C GLY A 159 25.30 -3.65 15.80
N TRP A 160 25.55 -3.06 16.97
CA TRP A 160 26.17 -1.73 17.05
C TRP A 160 27.61 -1.68 16.51
N ALA A 161 28.37 -2.77 16.59
CA ALA A 161 29.71 -2.87 16.00
C ALA A 161 29.68 -2.82 14.46
N GLY A 162 28.57 -3.23 13.86
CA GLY A 162 28.32 -3.12 12.42
C GLY A 162 27.81 -1.73 12.00
N PHE A 163 27.51 -0.81 12.91
CA PHE A 163 26.98 0.48 12.50
C PHE A 163 28.03 1.34 11.77
N PRO A 164 27.72 2.01 10.66
CA PRO A 164 26.42 2.07 9.94
C PRO A 164 26.35 1.16 8.68
N LEU A 165 27.44 0.50 8.29
CA LEU A 165 27.55 -0.19 7.00
C LEU A 165 27.46 -1.72 7.09
N GLY A 166 27.51 -2.30 8.28
CA GLY A 166 27.37 -3.72 8.56
C GLY A 166 25.92 -4.14 8.84
N TRP A 167 25.77 -5.30 9.48
CA TRP A 167 24.45 -5.88 9.77
C TRP A 167 23.84 -5.22 11.01
N ALA A 168 22.57 -4.80 10.92
CA ALA A 168 21.85 -4.32 12.10
C ALA A 168 21.50 -5.47 13.03
N PHE A 169 21.04 -6.57 12.44
CA PHE A 169 20.73 -7.82 13.15
C PHE A 169 20.86 -9.00 12.20
N ASP A 170 21.09 -10.19 12.78
CA ASP A 170 21.00 -11.46 12.09
C ASP A 170 20.15 -12.44 12.90
N LEU A 171 18.93 -12.67 12.43
CA LEU A 171 17.95 -13.58 13.01
C LEU A 171 17.85 -14.87 12.20
N SER A 172 18.78 -15.14 11.27
CA SER A 172 18.73 -16.33 10.41
C SER A 172 18.75 -17.65 11.17
N ALA A 173 19.28 -17.65 12.40
CA ALA A 173 19.29 -18.83 13.28
C ALA A 173 17.90 -19.18 13.84
N VAL A 174 17.03 -18.19 14.04
CA VAL A 174 15.68 -18.36 14.57
C VAL A 174 14.65 -18.41 13.44
N ILE A 175 14.86 -17.58 12.40
CA ILE A 175 14.00 -17.46 11.24
C ILE A 175 14.84 -17.83 10.02
N ALA A 176 14.72 -19.09 9.60
CA ALA A 176 15.46 -19.59 8.44
C ALA A 176 15.16 -18.76 7.18
N PRO A 177 16.18 -18.25 6.46
CA PRO A 177 15.98 -17.60 5.17
C PRO A 177 15.25 -18.53 4.19
N GLY A 178 14.17 -18.06 3.57
CA GLY A 178 13.32 -18.87 2.69
C GLY A 178 12.33 -19.80 3.40
N GLY A 179 12.33 -19.85 4.74
CA GLY A 179 11.28 -20.52 5.51
C GLY A 179 9.92 -19.85 5.32
N THR A 180 8.83 -20.58 5.57
CA THR A 180 7.45 -20.07 5.38
C THR A 180 7.19 -18.77 6.13
N LEU A 181 7.61 -18.70 7.39
CA LEU A 181 7.49 -17.50 8.21
C LEU A 181 8.30 -16.32 7.63
N ALA A 182 9.54 -16.57 7.21
CA ALA A 182 10.40 -15.55 6.60
C ALA A 182 9.76 -14.99 5.33
N THR A 183 9.24 -15.86 4.46
CA THR A 183 8.58 -15.49 3.21
C THR A 183 7.31 -14.68 3.45
N VAL A 184 6.48 -15.04 4.45
CA VAL A 184 5.27 -14.28 4.80
C VAL A 184 5.64 -12.91 5.36
N LEU A 185 6.61 -12.83 6.26
CA LEU A 185 7.07 -11.55 6.83
C LEU A 185 7.73 -10.65 5.78
N GLN A 186 8.50 -11.24 4.87
CA GLN A 186 9.10 -10.54 3.76
C GLN A 186 8.04 -10.02 2.78
N ALA A 187 7.05 -10.84 2.42
CA ALA A 187 5.98 -10.42 1.52
C ALA A 187 5.08 -9.34 2.14
N THR A 188 4.82 -9.40 3.45
CA THR A 188 3.87 -8.50 4.10
C THR A 188 4.50 -7.20 4.58
N PHE A 189 5.70 -7.27 5.16
CA PHE A 189 6.35 -6.14 5.83
C PHE A 189 7.72 -5.78 5.21
N GLY A 190 8.18 -6.56 4.23
CA GLY A 190 9.55 -6.49 3.71
C GLY A 190 10.61 -6.90 4.71
N PHE A 191 10.24 -7.58 5.79
CA PHE A 191 11.17 -8.03 6.81
C PHE A 191 12.03 -9.17 6.25
N MET A 192 13.34 -9.08 6.46
CA MET A 192 14.31 -10.10 6.08
C MET A 192 15.02 -10.55 7.36
N PRO A 193 15.30 -11.85 7.55
CA PRO A 193 15.96 -12.34 8.76
C PRO A 193 17.30 -11.66 9.04
N ARG A 194 17.96 -11.16 8.00
CA ARG A 194 19.21 -10.43 8.07
C ARG A 194 19.09 -9.11 7.32
N MET A 195 19.22 -7.99 8.02
CA MET A 195 19.12 -6.63 7.46
C MET A 195 20.31 -5.77 7.85
N SER A 196 20.79 -4.92 6.93
CA SER A 196 21.83 -3.95 7.22
C SER A 196 21.26 -2.71 7.91
N TRP A 197 22.10 -1.94 8.60
CA TRP A 197 21.66 -0.68 9.24
C TRP A 197 21.03 0.29 8.27
N LEU A 198 21.59 0.43 7.07
CA LEU A 198 21.01 1.28 6.03
C LEU A 198 19.63 0.81 5.59
N GLN A 199 19.39 -0.50 5.48
CA GLN A 199 18.07 -1.04 5.17
C GLN A 199 17.06 -0.71 6.28
N VAL A 200 17.44 -0.89 7.55
CA VAL A 200 16.58 -0.58 8.71
C VAL A 200 16.28 0.92 8.80
N ILE A 201 17.28 1.77 8.60
CA ILE A 201 17.13 3.23 8.61
C ILE A 201 16.24 3.68 7.45
N ALA A 202 16.44 3.14 6.25
CA ALA A 202 15.60 3.46 5.09
C ALA A 202 14.15 3.05 5.32
N TRP A 203 13.92 1.84 5.84
CA TRP A 203 12.59 1.32 6.18
C TRP A 203 11.89 2.20 7.22
N ALA A 204 12.55 2.46 8.36
CA ALA A 204 12.00 3.27 9.44
C ALA A 204 11.78 4.73 9.00
N GLY A 205 12.76 5.31 8.31
CA GLY A 205 12.70 6.67 7.79
C GLY A 205 11.53 6.85 6.81
N TYR A 206 11.32 5.90 5.90
CA TYR A 206 10.20 5.92 4.98
C TYR A 206 8.86 5.85 5.72
N ILE A 207 8.69 4.95 6.68
CA ILE A 207 7.46 4.84 7.48
C ILE A 207 7.18 6.15 8.23
N VAL A 208 8.19 6.74 8.86
CA VAL A 208 8.05 8.00 9.59
C VAL A 208 7.64 9.12 8.64
N VAL A 209 8.35 9.29 7.53
CA VAL A 209 8.09 10.38 6.57
C VAL A 209 6.74 10.17 5.87
N VAL A 210 6.57 9.08 5.14
CA VAL A 210 5.36 8.82 4.34
C VAL A 210 4.15 8.57 5.22
N GLY A 211 4.30 7.81 6.31
CA GLY A 211 3.24 7.59 7.28
C GLY A 211 2.76 8.89 7.93
N SER A 212 3.66 9.83 8.24
CA SER A 212 3.25 11.14 8.77
C SER A 212 2.42 11.95 7.76
N PHE A 213 2.82 11.96 6.47
CA PHE A 213 2.05 12.61 5.41
C PHE A 213 0.69 11.93 5.20
N PHE A 214 0.67 10.60 5.20
CA PHE A 214 -0.55 9.81 5.08
C PHE A 214 -1.55 10.14 6.21
N ILE A 215 -1.10 10.11 7.47
CA ILE A 215 -1.94 10.44 8.63
C ILE A 215 -2.44 11.90 8.58
N ARG A 216 -1.57 12.84 8.19
CA ARG A 216 -1.96 14.26 8.01
C ARG A 216 -3.06 14.41 6.95
N GLY A 217 -2.98 13.65 5.86
CA GLY A 217 -4.00 13.66 4.82
C GLY A 217 -5.35 13.11 5.28
N LEU A 218 -5.38 12.16 6.23
CA LEU A 218 -6.61 11.58 6.79
C LEU A 218 -7.34 12.57 7.73
N ARG A 219 -6.60 13.46 8.40
CA ARG A 219 -7.15 14.38 9.42
C ARG A 219 -7.78 15.67 8.89
N ARG A 220 -7.66 16.00 7.60
CA ARG A 220 -8.27 17.22 7.02
C ARG A 220 -9.80 17.11 7.01
N ARG A 221 -10.48 17.68 8.03
CA ARG A 221 -11.94 17.83 8.10
C ARG A 221 -12.46 18.70 6.94
N PRO A 222 -13.61 18.37 6.33
CA PRO A 222 -14.29 19.32 5.46
C PRO A 222 -14.68 20.55 6.27
N SER A 223 -14.27 21.73 5.83
CA SER A 223 -14.80 22.99 6.33
C SER A 223 -16.30 22.97 6.06
N THR A 224 -17.11 22.91 7.10
CA THR A 224 -18.54 23.23 6.99
C THR A 224 -18.63 24.64 6.42
N HIS A 225 -19.03 24.76 5.17
CA HIS A 225 -19.55 26.02 4.65
C HIS A 225 -20.79 26.32 5.50
N THR A 226 -20.62 27.14 6.54
CA THR A 226 -21.73 27.82 7.16
C THR A 226 -22.30 28.70 6.07
N THR A 227 -23.41 28.28 5.47
CA THR A 227 -24.24 29.16 4.66
C THR A 227 -24.57 30.34 5.55
N SER A 228 -23.97 31.50 5.27
CA SER A 228 -24.30 32.74 5.95
C SER A 228 -25.82 32.92 5.81
N PRO A 229 -26.59 33.14 6.89
CA PRO A 229 -28.02 33.35 6.78
C PRO A 229 -28.26 34.50 5.80
N ALA A 230 -29.09 34.26 4.78
CA ALA A 230 -29.55 35.33 3.91
C ALA A 230 -30.10 36.47 4.79
N PRO A 231 -29.77 37.74 4.53
CA PRO A 231 -30.26 38.85 5.34
C PRO A 231 -31.79 38.79 5.36
N ALA A 232 -32.35 38.72 6.57
CA ALA A 232 -33.79 38.63 6.78
C ALA A 232 -34.45 39.86 6.14
N VAL A 233 -35.29 39.62 5.12
CA VAL A 233 -36.16 40.64 4.55
C VAL A 233 -37.11 41.07 5.66
N SER A 234 -36.98 42.31 6.10
CA SER A 234 -37.84 42.92 7.11
C SER A 234 -39.27 43.03 6.57
N PRO A 235 -40.33 42.64 7.30
CA PRO A 235 -41.69 42.89 6.88
C PRO A 235 -41.94 44.41 6.88
N GLN A 236 -42.30 44.99 5.73
CA GLN A 236 -42.81 46.37 5.69
C GLN A 236 -44.16 46.43 6.43
N PRO A 237 -44.36 47.41 7.33
CA PRO A 237 -45.64 47.60 7.99
C PRO A 237 -46.64 48.18 6.99
N HIS A 238 -47.76 47.49 6.88
CA HIS A 238 -48.94 47.90 6.12
C HIS A 238 -49.53 49.13 6.81
N LEU A 239 -49.43 50.29 6.18
CA LEU A 239 -50.15 51.49 6.60
C LEU A 239 -51.64 51.29 6.28
N ALA A 240 -52.43 51.14 7.32
CA ALA A 240 -53.88 51.29 7.31
C ALA A 240 -54.24 52.78 7.51
N GLY A 241 -55.23 53.28 6.77
CA GLY A 241 -55.71 54.66 6.78
C GLY A 241 -54.96 55.50 5.74
N GLU A 242 -55.60 56.31 4.89
CA GLU A 242 -56.74 57.19 5.14
C GLU A 242 -57.61 57.37 3.86
N SER A 243 -58.91 57.58 4.12
CA SER A 243 -60.00 58.22 3.34
C SER A 243 -59.88 58.41 1.82
#